data_AF-A0A9X4HX64-F1
#
_entry.id   AF-A0A9X4HX64-F1
#
_cell.length_a   1.000
_cell.length_b   1.000
_cell.length_c   1.000
_cell.angle_alpha   90.00
_cell.angle_beta   90.00
_cell.angle_gamma   90.00
#
_symmetry.space_group_name_H-M   'P 1'
#
loop_
_entity.id
_entity.type
_entity.pdbx_description
1 polymer ?
#
loop_
_entity_poly.entity_id
_entity_poly.type
_entity_poly.pdbx_seq_one_letter_code
_entity_poly.pdbx_strand_id
1 'polypeptide(L)'
;MEIRGLQSSDYVPGISGIRLDLNTGSFEIYGGSVSAGSLSSEPQKITVTAGEWADSDMPANAKARLAFMMEQIDKVPTEYRADAEFSTEDISFDRDGSDIRTTLTYQRLETDQEAAERVSRQVGSGVVINDAGMTITRNGRVIARLGCRMDGEQPFAFKGDQLFINEASMDSAAITTEVTARASADEALRTHIGGLPIAPSDGQVADLIRQVIRKELQPGGMLHRG
;
A
#
# COMPACT_ATOMS: atom_id res chain seq x y z
N MET A 1 48.76 11.77 -5.37
CA MET A 1 47.36 12.23 -5.48
C MET A 1 46.52 11.13 -4.86
N GLU A 2 46.07 11.32 -3.62
CA GLU A 2 45.19 10.34 -2.97
C GLU A 2 43.78 10.48 -3.55
N ILE A 3 43.28 9.42 -4.18
CA ILE A 3 41.89 9.38 -4.63
C ILE A 3 41.04 9.10 -3.39
N ARG A 4 40.28 10.10 -2.94
CA ARG A 4 39.47 10.05 -1.72
C ARG A 4 38.09 9.42 -1.93
N GLY A 5 37.71 9.13 -3.18
CA GLY A 5 36.42 8.56 -3.55
C GLY A 5 36.14 8.62 -5.04
N LEU A 6 35.02 8.03 -5.44
CA LEU A 6 34.42 8.13 -6.77
C LEU A 6 32.99 8.68 -6.62
N GLN A 7 32.60 9.62 -7.48
CA GLN A 7 31.22 10.12 -7.51
C GLN A 7 30.77 10.31 -8.97
N SER A 8 29.50 10.04 -9.24
CA SER A 8 28.89 10.39 -10.52
C SER A 8 28.68 11.90 -10.62
N SER A 9 28.57 12.41 -11.85
CA SER A 9 28.38 13.84 -12.12
C SER A 9 27.02 14.38 -11.67
N ASP A 10 26.04 13.49 -11.50
CA ASP A 10 24.66 13.76 -11.08
C ASP A 10 24.40 13.38 -9.61
N TYR A 11 25.45 13.17 -8.81
CA TYR A 11 25.32 12.77 -7.42
C TYR A 11 24.63 13.86 -6.59
N VAL A 12 23.49 13.50 -6.01
CA VAL A 12 22.79 14.28 -4.99
C VAL A 12 22.45 13.33 -3.84
N PRO A 13 22.98 13.56 -2.62
CA PRO A 13 22.78 12.65 -1.48
C PRO A 13 21.30 12.33 -1.26
N GLY A 14 20.96 11.04 -1.17
CA GLY A 14 19.60 10.59 -0.93
C GLY A 14 18.65 10.68 -2.12
N ILE A 15 19.11 11.16 -3.28
CA ILE A 15 18.24 11.52 -4.42
C ILE A 15 18.70 10.85 -5.72
N SER A 16 19.97 10.98 -6.11
CA SER A 16 20.45 10.52 -7.41
C SER A 16 21.96 10.19 -7.42
N GLY A 17 22.37 9.39 -8.40
CA GLY A 17 23.76 9.10 -8.70
C GLY A 17 24.39 7.99 -7.86
N ILE A 18 25.72 7.90 -7.99
CA ILE A 18 26.57 6.92 -7.30
C ILE A 18 27.66 7.67 -6.54
N ARG A 19 27.91 7.27 -5.30
CA ARG A 19 29.07 7.72 -4.53
C ARG A 19 29.73 6.55 -3.82
N LEU A 20 31.05 6.48 -3.96
CA LEU A 20 31.95 5.64 -3.16
C LEU A 20 32.89 6.55 -2.40
N ASP A 21 32.81 6.53 -1.08
CA ASP A 21 33.76 7.21 -0.20
C ASP A 21 34.78 6.19 0.29
N LEU A 22 36.04 6.36 -0.11
CA LEU A 22 37.10 5.41 0.21
C LEU A 22 37.64 5.59 1.64
N ASN A 23 37.34 6.72 2.31
CA ASN A 23 37.78 6.95 3.68
C ASN A 23 36.87 6.26 4.69
N THR A 24 35.56 6.27 4.43
CA THR A 24 34.56 5.64 5.30
C THR A 24 34.14 4.26 4.82
N GLY A 25 34.44 3.90 3.57
CA GLY A 25 33.93 2.68 2.94
C GLY A 25 32.43 2.77 2.57
N SER A 26 31.81 3.95 2.69
CA SER A 26 30.39 4.12 2.36
C SER A 26 30.17 4.08 0.85
N PHE A 27 29.12 3.38 0.45
CA PHE A 27 28.71 3.23 -0.93
C PHE A 27 27.21 3.53 -1.07
N GLU A 28 26.88 4.43 -1.97
CA GLU A 28 25.53 4.91 -2.19
C GLU A 28 25.18 4.79 -3.66
N ILE A 29 24.03 4.17 -3.94
CA ILE A 29 23.42 4.10 -5.25
C ILE A 29 21.97 4.54 -5.12
N TYR A 30 21.58 5.62 -5.79
CA TYR A 30 20.17 5.96 -5.96
C TYR A 30 19.72 5.66 -7.40
N GLY A 31 18.83 4.68 -7.49
CA GLY A 31 18.18 4.22 -8.71
C GLY A 31 17.00 5.09 -9.10
N GLY A 32 17.31 6.32 -9.53
CA GLY A 32 16.58 6.94 -10.64
C GLY A 32 17.33 6.84 -11.97
N SER A 33 18.64 6.69 -11.90
CA SER A 33 19.55 6.71 -13.04
C SER A 33 20.84 5.93 -12.78
N VAL A 34 20.76 4.67 -12.31
CA VAL A 34 21.90 3.74 -12.52
C VAL A 34 21.86 3.27 -13.97
N SER A 35 22.05 4.24 -14.86
CA SER A 35 22.27 4.06 -16.27
C SER A 35 23.47 4.92 -16.60
N ALA A 36 24.46 4.36 -17.30
CA ALA A 36 25.47 5.18 -17.94
C ALA A 36 24.72 6.12 -18.91
N GLY A 37 24.54 7.38 -18.50
CA GLY A 37 23.63 8.34 -19.15
C GLY A 37 22.28 8.40 -18.44
N SER A 38 21.96 9.55 -17.85
CA SER A 38 20.60 9.88 -17.41
C SER A 38 19.65 9.82 -18.62
N LEU A 39 18.49 9.18 -18.49
CA LEU A 39 17.44 9.28 -19.52
C LEU A 39 17.03 10.76 -19.63
N SER A 40 17.10 11.33 -20.84
CA SER A 40 16.78 12.74 -21.07
C SER A 40 15.39 13.08 -20.51
N SER A 41 15.28 14.24 -19.88
CA SER A 41 13.99 14.82 -19.47
C SER A 41 13.15 15.27 -20.66
N GLU A 42 13.76 15.37 -21.84
CA GLU A 42 13.05 15.71 -23.08
C GLU A 42 12.18 14.54 -23.54
N PRO A 43 11.04 14.83 -24.22
CA PRO A 43 10.21 13.81 -24.84
C PRO A 43 10.98 12.91 -25.79
N GLN A 44 10.81 11.59 -25.64
CA GLN A 44 11.49 10.59 -26.44
C GLN A 44 10.54 9.95 -27.46
N LYS A 45 11.09 9.34 -28.51
CA LYS A 45 10.29 8.56 -29.46
C LYS A 45 9.87 7.25 -28.81
N ILE A 46 8.57 6.99 -28.76
CA ILE A 46 7.96 5.79 -28.18
C ILE A 46 7.15 5.02 -29.22
N THR A 47 7.05 3.71 -29.00
CA THR A 47 6.09 2.85 -29.68
C THR A 47 4.82 2.78 -28.83
N VAL A 48 3.69 3.16 -29.42
CA VAL A 48 2.38 3.14 -28.78
C VAL A 48 1.60 1.96 -29.32
N THR A 49 1.11 1.11 -28.42
CA THR A 49 0.14 0.05 -28.77
C THR A 49 -1.25 0.66 -28.84
N ALA A 50 -1.80 0.77 -30.04
CA ALA A 50 -3.15 1.28 -30.28
C ALA A 50 -4.22 0.22 -30.01
N GLY A 51 -3.88 -1.05 -30.15
CA GLY A 51 -4.75 -2.17 -29.82
C GLY A 51 -4.04 -3.50 -29.90
N GLU A 52 -4.57 -4.47 -29.17
CA GLU A 52 -4.08 -5.85 -29.12
C GLU A 52 -5.28 -6.78 -29.01
N TRP A 53 -5.29 -7.83 -29.81
CA TRP A 53 -6.40 -8.78 -29.90
C TRP A 53 -5.86 -10.21 -30.00
N ALA A 54 -6.44 -11.13 -29.24
CA ALA A 54 -6.20 -12.55 -29.45
C ALA A 54 -6.71 -12.95 -30.85
N ASP A 55 -6.11 -13.98 -31.46
CA ASP A 55 -6.57 -14.42 -32.79
C ASP A 55 -8.04 -14.90 -32.77
N SER A 56 -8.54 -15.36 -31.62
CA SER A 56 -9.96 -15.69 -31.44
C SER A 56 -10.90 -14.50 -31.50
N ASP A 57 -10.42 -13.30 -31.17
CA ASP A 57 -11.20 -12.06 -31.21
C ASP A 57 -11.18 -11.42 -32.60
N MET A 58 -10.26 -11.86 -33.46
CA MET A 58 -10.14 -11.38 -34.83
C MET A 58 -11.21 -12.03 -35.73
N PRO A 59 -11.87 -11.26 -36.60
CA PRO A 59 -12.81 -11.85 -37.55
C PRO A 59 -12.14 -12.90 -38.45
N ALA A 60 -12.68 -14.12 -38.49
CA ALA A 60 -12.12 -15.20 -39.30
C ALA A 60 -12.27 -14.96 -40.82
N ASN A 61 -13.33 -14.27 -41.25
CA ASN A 61 -13.55 -13.96 -42.66
C ASN A 61 -12.62 -12.84 -43.13
N ALA A 62 -11.90 -13.05 -44.24
CA ALA A 62 -10.92 -12.08 -44.77
C ALA A 62 -11.47 -10.67 -45.00
N LYS A 63 -12.70 -10.54 -45.53
CA LYS A 63 -13.31 -9.23 -45.79
C LYS A 63 -13.70 -8.53 -44.48
N ALA A 64 -14.24 -9.27 -43.53
CA ALA A 64 -14.55 -8.75 -42.20
C ALA A 64 -13.27 -8.36 -41.43
N ARG A 65 -12.21 -9.16 -41.52
CA ARG A 65 -10.91 -8.88 -40.90
C ARG A 65 -10.30 -7.61 -41.46
N LEU A 66 -10.32 -7.43 -42.79
CA LEU A 66 -9.83 -6.21 -43.42
C LEU A 66 -10.63 -4.98 -42.98
N ALA A 67 -11.96 -5.05 -42.98
CA ALA A 67 -12.81 -3.95 -42.53
C ALA A 67 -12.54 -3.58 -41.07
N PHE A 68 -12.39 -4.59 -40.20
CA PHE A 68 -12.03 -4.39 -38.80
C PHE A 68 -10.67 -3.70 -38.65
N MET A 69 -9.63 -4.17 -39.36
CA MET A 69 -8.29 -3.58 -39.30
C MET A 69 -8.30 -2.12 -39.77
N MET A 70 -9.03 -1.80 -40.84
CA MET A 70 -9.18 -0.42 -41.30
C MET A 70 -9.85 0.46 -40.26
N GLU A 71 -10.91 -0.02 -39.61
CA GLU A 71 -11.58 0.71 -38.51
C GLU A 71 -10.62 0.98 -37.34
N GLN A 72 -9.75 0.02 -36.99
CA GLN A 72 -8.75 0.25 -35.94
C GLN A 72 -7.66 1.24 -36.36
N ILE A 73 -7.22 1.22 -37.63
CA ILE A 73 -6.30 2.23 -38.17
C ILE A 73 -6.92 3.63 -38.09
N ASP A 74 -8.23 3.77 -38.36
CA ASP A 74 -8.91 5.06 -38.29
C ASP A 74 -8.95 5.66 -36.87
N LYS A 75 -8.78 4.84 -35.83
CA LYS A 75 -8.64 5.31 -34.43
C LYS A 75 -7.25 5.83 -34.10
N VAL A 76 -6.22 5.48 -34.89
CA VAL A 76 -4.87 6.04 -34.76
C VAL A 76 -4.90 7.51 -35.22
N PRO A 77 -4.20 8.45 -34.54
CA PRO A 77 -4.12 9.83 -34.99
C PRO A 77 -3.60 9.94 -36.44
N THR A 78 -4.18 10.85 -37.21
CA THR A 78 -4.01 10.90 -38.68
C THR A 78 -2.55 11.03 -39.10
N GLU A 79 -1.77 11.78 -38.33
CA GLU A 79 -0.35 12.03 -38.51
C GLU A 79 0.53 10.78 -38.31
N TYR A 80 0.04 9.73 -37.64
CA TYR A 80 0.80 8.50 -37.38
C TYR A 80 0.26 7.27 -38.12
N ARG A 81 -0.88 7.38 -38.82
CA ARG A 81 -1.51 6.24 -39.51
C ARG A 81 -0.63 5.61 -40.58
N ALA A 82 0.16 6.43 -41.29
CA ALA A 82 1.02 5.94 -42.37
C ALA A 82 2.16 5.04 -41.87
N ASP A 83 2.59 5.25 -40.63
CA ASP A 83 3.67 4.50 -39.97
C ASP A 83 3.13 3.44 -38.98
N ALA A 84 1.80 3.26 -38.93
CA ALA A 84 1.18 2.26 -38.07
C ALA A 84 1.37 0.85 -38.66
N GLU A 85 1.69 -0.10 -37.80
CA GLU A 85 2.04 -1.47 -38.17
C GLU A 85 1.18 -2.47 -37.40
N PHE A 86 0.67 -3.47 -38.12
CA PHE A 86 0.13 -4.68 -37.52
C PHE A 86 1.20 -5.76 -37.47
N SER A 87 1.42 -6.33 -36.29
CA SER A 87 2.18 -7.57 -36.12
C SER A 87 1.27 -8.69 -35.61
N THR A 88 1.58 -9.93 -35.94
CA THR A 88 0.92 -11.11 -35.36
C THR A 88 1.99 -12.04 -34.83
N GLU A 89 1.98 -12.28 -33.53
CA GLU A 89 3.02 -13.03 -32.82
C GLU A 89 2.40 -14.07 -31.90
N ASP A 90 3.08 -15.22 -31.77
CA ASP A 90 2.80 -16.20 -30.73
C ASP A 90 3.59 -15.84 -29.48
N ILE A 91 2.86 -15.42 -28.44
CA ILE A 91 3.42 -14.99 -27.16
C ILE A 91 3.34 -16.10 -26.10
N SER A 92 2.95 -17.32 -26.48
CA SER A 92 2.93 -18.43 -25.55
C SER A 92 4.36 -18.81 -25.10
N PHE A 93 4.47 -19.29 -23.86
CA PHE A 93 5.76 -19.57 -23.24
C PHE A 93 6.53 -20.67 -23.99
N ASP A 94 5.82 -21.68 -24.48
CA ASP A 94 6.34 -22.85 -25.19
C ASP A 94 6.15 -22.78 -26.72
N ARG A 95 5.59 -21.68 -27.24
CA ARG A 95 5.29 -21.45 -28.67
C ARG A 95 4.41 -22.54 -29.29
N ASP A 96 3.46 -23.02 -28.50
CA ASP A 96 2.44 -23.98 -28.92
C ASP A 96 1.28 -23.33 -29.70
N GLY A 97 1.29 -22.01 -29.90
CA GLY A 97 0.21 -21.27 -30.55
C GLY A 97 -1.03 -21.05 -29.68
N SER A 98 -0.96 -21.29 -28.36
CA SER A 98 -2.09 -21.07 -27.45
C SER A 98 -2.42 -19.60 -27.21
N ASP A 99 -1.46 -18.69 -27.40
CA ASP A 99 -1.65 -17.24 -27.27
C ASP A 99 -1.04 -16.52 -28.47
N ILE A 100 -1.76 -16.56 -29.59
CA ILE A 100 -1.43 -15.77 -30.78
C ILE A 100 -2.17 -14.44 -30.69
N ARG A 101 -1.43 -13.33 -30.77
CA ARG A 101 -1.99 -11.98 -30.73
C ARG A 101 -1.65 -11.18 -31.96
N THR A 102 -2.63 -10.41 -32.43
CA THR A 102 -2.44 -9.36 -33.40
C THR A 102 -2.39 -8.01 -32.68
N THR A 103 -1.34 -7.23 -32.94
CA THR A 103 -1.08 -5.96 -32.26
C THR A 103 -0.95 -4.85 -33.30
N LEU A 104 -1.64 -3.73 -33.06
CA LEU A 104 -1.50 -2.50 -33.84
C LEU A 104 -0.62 -1.52 -33.07
N THR A 105 0.49 -1.11 -33.66
CA THR A 105 1.41 -0.14 -33.05
C THR A 105 1.69 1.03 -33.98
N TYR A 106 2.09 2.17 -33.42
CA TYR A 106 2.62 3.31 -34.17
C TYR A 106 3.67 4.04 -33.34
N GLN A 107 4.48 4.88 -33.98
CA GLN A 107 5.53 5.64 -33.29
C GLN A 107 5.17 7.12 -33.18
N ARG A 108 5.40 7.71 -32.01
CA ARG A 108 5.30 9.16 -31.80
C ARG A 108 6.29 9.64 -30.75
N LEU A 109 6.45 10.95 -30.62
CA LEU A 109 7.10 11.51 -29.44
C LEU A 109 6.18 11.36 -28.22
N GLU A 110 6.76 11.14 -27.06
CA GLU A 110 6.09 11.32 -25.77
C GLU A 110 5.43 12.71 -25.71
N THR A 111 4.33 12.78 -24.99
CA THR A 111 3.80 14.07 -24.54
C THR A 111 4.65 14.61 -23.39
N ASP A 112 4.60 15.91 -23.14
CA ASP A 112 5.29 16.52 -22.00
C ASP A 112 4.89 15.87 -20.66
N GLN A 113 3.62 15.44 -20.55
CA GLN A 113 3.13 14.73 -19.38
C GLN A 113 3.77 13.34 -19.25
N GLU A 114 3.82 12.54 -20.33
CA GLU A 114 4.44 11.22 -20.31
C GLU A 114 5.94 11.30 -20.00
N ALA A 115 6.63 12.31 -20.54
CA ALA A 115 8.03 12.58 -20.22
C ALA A 115 8.20 12.97 -18.72
N ALA A 116 7.34 13.84 -18.19
CA ALA A 116 7.36 14.21 -16.78
C ALA A 116 7.03 13.03 -15.85
N GLU A 117 6.08 12.17 -16.23
CA GLU A 117 5.75 10.94 -15.51
C GLU A 117 6.93 9.96 -15.51
N ARG A 118 7.60 9.78 -16.64
CA ARG A 118 8.81 8.94 -16.74
C ARG A 118 9.91 9.44 -15.81
N VAL A 119 10.16 10.75 -15.78
CA VAL A 119 11.14 11.38 -14.88
C VAL A 119 10.72 11.24 -13.42
N SER A 120 9.44 11.39 -13.08
CA SER A 120 8.99 11.26 -11.69
C SER A 120 9.05 9.83 -11.15
N ARG A 121 8.81 8.80 -11.98
CA ARG A 121 8.95 7.38 -11.61
C ARG A 121 10.39 6.97 -11.29
N GLN A 122 11.37 7.76 -11.71
CA GLN A 122 12.77 7.52 -11.37
C GLN A 122 13.11 7.93 -9.92
N VAL A 123 12.29 8.76 -9.28
CA VAL A 123 12.61 9.23 -7.94
C VAL A 123 12.16 8.20 -6.90
N GLY A 124 13.10 7.44 -6.34
CA GLY A 124 12.91 6.89 -5.00
C GLY A 124 13.38 5.46 -4.73
N SER A 125 13.92 4.73 -5.69
CA SER A 125 14.55 3.43 -5.38
C SER A 125 16.05 3.60 -5.20
N GLY A 126 16.68 2.88 -4.27
CA GLY A 126 18.11 3.05 -3.99
C GLY A 126 18.65 2.06 -2.96
N VAL A 127 19.97 1.92 -2.94
CA VAL A 127 20.72 1.12 -1.98
C VAL A 127 21.79 1.99 -1.35
N VAL A 128 21.84 2.02 -0.02
CA VAL A 128 22.88 2.71 0.75
C VAL A 128 23.60 1.69 1.61
N ILE A 129 24.92 1.66 1.56
CA ILE A 129 25.81 0.86 2.39
C ILE A 129 26.72 1.81 3.17
N ASN A 130 26.69 1.75 4.49
CA ASN A 130 27.54 2.55 5.36
C ASN A 130 27.81 1.79 6.68
N ASP A 131 28.42 2.47 7.66
CA ASP A 131 28.72 1.90 8.98
C ASP A 131 27.48 1.43 9.75
N ALA A 132 26.28 1.93 9.40
CA ALA A 132 25.01 1.49 9.96
C ALA A 132 24.39 0.28 9.21
N GLY A 133 25.10 -0.28 8.22
CA GLY A 133 24.69 -1.43 7.42
C GLY A 133 24.19 -1.04 6.03
N MET A 134 23.44 -1.95 5.41
CA MET A 134 22.85 -1.78 4.09
C MET A 134 21.36 -1.51 4.19
N THR A 135 20.88 -0.46 3.53
CA THR A 135 19.46 -0.08 3.41
C THR A 135 19.04 -0.14 1.95
N ILE A 136 17.95 -0.85 1.67
CA ILE A 136 17.31 -0.91 0.35
C ILE A 136 15.99 -0.15 0.43
N THR A 137 15.83 0.83 -0.47
CA THR A 137 14.66 1.70 -0.58
C THR A 137 13.99 1.46 -1.93
N ARG A 138 12.67 1.43 -1.95
CA ARG A 138 11.84 1.41 -3.15
C ARG A 138 10.80 2.52 -3.05
N ASN A 139 10.78 3.43 -4.03
CA ASN A 139 9.85 4.57 -4.09
C ASN A 139 9.82 5.38 -2.77
N GLY A 140 10.98 5.67 -2.18
CA GLY A 140 11.14 6.41 -0.92
C GLY A 140 10.88 5.58 0.34
N ARG A 141 10.39 4.34 0.22
CA ARG A 141 10.11 3.44 1.35
C ARG A 141 11.23 2.43 1.56
N VAL A 142 11.74 2.33 2.79
CA VAL A 142 12.69 1.27 3.16
C VAL A 142 11.98 -0.09 3.06
N ILE A 143 12.50 -0.98 2.21
CA ILE A 143 11.98 -2.33 2.01
C ILE A 143 12.86 -3.41 2.65
N ALA A 144 14.15 -3.12 2.88
CA ALA A 144 15.04 -4.04 3.58
C ALA A 144 16.19 -3.29 4.27
N ARG A 145 16.66 -3.87 5.38
CA ARG A 145 17.89 -3.47 6.08
C ARG A 145 18.71 -4.72 6.40
N LEU A 146 20.00 -4.71 6.08
CA LEU A 146 20.91 -5.87 6.20
C LEU A 146 22.21 -5.43 6.86
N GLY A 147 22.77 -6.26 7.76
CA GLY A 147 24.05 -5.97 8.42
C GLY A 147 24.05 -4.74 9.34
N CYS A 148 22.88 -4.21 9.70
CA CYS A 148 22.76 -3.16 10.69
C CYS A 148 23.30 -3.63 12.04
N ARG A 149 24.16 -2.81 12.66
CA ARG A 149 24.59 -3.06 14.04
C ARG A 149 23.32 -3.12 14.91
N MET A 150 23.19 -4.20 15.66
CA MET A 150 21.99 -4.49 16.45
C MET A 150 21.97 -3.59 17.68
N ASP A 151 21.66 -2.32 17.48
CA ASP A 151 21.48 -1.35 18.56
C ASP A 151 20.04 -1.53 19.08
N GLY A 152 19.80 -2.60 19.84
CA GLY A 152 18.71 -2.79 20.81
C GLY A 152 17.23 -2.70 20.37
N GLU A 153 16.90 -2.18 19.19
CA GLU A 153 15.55 -1.67 18.86
C GLU A 153 14.80 -2.44 17.77
N GLN A 154 15.24 -3.65 17.38
CA GLN A 154 14.39 -4.46 16.49
C GLN A 154 13.25 -5.13 17.28
N PRO A 155 12.00 -5.06 16.79
CA PRO A 155 10.85 -5.68 17.44
C PRO A 155 11.00 -7.20 17.56
N PHE A 156 11.80 -7.81 16.68
CA PHE A 156 12.02 -9.25 16.57
C PHE A 156 13.52 -9.55 16.43
N ALA A 157 14.05 -10.46 17.25
CA ALA A 157 15.43 -10.91 17.16
C ALA A 157 15.50 -12.44 17.31
N PHE A 158 16.18 -13.14 16.40
CA PHE A 158 16.45 -14.56 16.56
C PHE A 158 17.77 -14.77 17.33
N LYS A 159 17.75 -15.60 18.37
CA LYS A 159 18.97 -16.15 19.01
C LYS A 159 18.89 -17.68 18.97
N GLY A 160 19.74 -18.30 18.15
CA GLY A 160 19.60 -19.72 17.82
C GLY A 160 18.26 -19.97 17.11
N ASP A 161 17.51 -20.97 17.58
CA ASP A 161 16.20 -21.33 17.04
C ASP A 161 15.04 -20.58 17.71
N GLN A 162 15.32 -19.61 18.58
CA GLN A 162 14.30 -18.92 19.37
C GLN A 162 14.15 -17.46 18.95
N LEU A 163 12.90 -17.07 18.69
CA LEU A 163 12.47 -15.71 18.40
C LEU A 163 12.24 -14.94 19.71
N PHE A 164 12.88 -13.79 19.84
CA PHE A 164 12.71 -12.83 20.94
C PHE A 164 11.98 -11.60 20.40
N ILE A 165 11.00 -11.12 21.15
CA ILE A 165 10.28 -9.88 20.86
C ILE A 165 10.76 -8.82 21.86
N ASN A 166 11.05 -7.60 21.41
CA ASN A 166 11.49 -6.56 22.34
C ASN A 166 10.31 -6.04 23.19
N GLU A 167 10.62 -5.62 24.42
CA GLU A 167 9.61 -5.20 25.42
C GLU A 167 8.84 -3.96 24.96
N ALA A 168 9.52 -2.98 24.36
CA ALA A 168 8.88 -1.77 23.82
C ALA A 168 7.81 -2.08 22.74
N SER A 169 8.01 -3.11 21.92
CA SER A 169 7.01 -3.54 20.93
C SER A 169 5.84 -4.26 21.60
N MET A 170 6.09 -5.04 22.66
CA MET A 170 5.02 -5.64 23.45
C MET A 170 4.16 -4.57 24.13
N ASP A 171 4.77 -3.53 24.71
CA ASP A 171 4.07 -2.44 25.37
C ASP A 171 3.21 -1.64 24.37
N SER A 172 3.71 -1.39 23.16
CA SER A 172 2.96 -0.67 22.11
C SER A 172 1.78 -1.47 21.54
N ALA A 173 1.86 -2.80 21.54
CA ALA A 173 0.85 -3.70 21.02
C ALA A 173 -0.13 -4.18 22.11
N ALA A 174 0.11 -3.82 23.37
CA ALA A 174 -0.74 -4.20 24.48
C ALA A 174 -2.14 -3.55 24.33
N ILE A 175 -3.16 -4.38 24.10
CA ILE A 175 -4.56 -3.94 24.12
C ILE A 175 -4.95 -3.71 25.59
N THR A 176 -4.68 -2.51 26.10
CA THR A 176 -4.98 -2.12 27.49
C THR A 176 -6.46 -1.75 27.67
N THR A 177 -7.09 -1.20 26.63
CA THR A 177 -8.43 -0.61 26.70
C THR A 177 -9.54 -1.66 26.90
N GLU A 178 -9.47 -2.82 26.22
CA GLU A 178 -10.47 -3.87 26.35
C GLU A 178 -10.44 -4.51 27.75
N VAL A 179 -9.24 -4.71 28.32
CA VAL A 179 -9.07 -5.29 29.66
C VAL A 179 -9.63 -4.37 30.74
N THR A 180 -9.39 -3.06 30.65
CA THR A 180 -9.95 -2.09 31.61
C THR A 180 -11.47 -1.92 31.48
N ALA A 181 -12.01 -1.98 30.25
CA ALA A 181 -13.45 -1.86 30.03
C ALA A 181 -14.21 -3.07 30.59
N ARG A 182 -13.66 -4.28 30.42
CA ARG A 182 -14.23 -5.52 30.96
C ARG A 182 -14.16 -5.57 32.48
N ALA A 183 -13.01 -5.21 33.06
CA ALA A 183 -12.86 -5.11 34.51
C ALA A 183 -13.80 -4.07 35.13
N SER A 184 -14.00 -2.93 34.46
CA SER A 184 -14.92 -1.88 34.92
C SER A 184 -16.38 -2.32 34.81
N ALA A 185 -16.75 -3.02 33.73
CA ALA A 185 -18.08 -3.57 33.55
C ALA A 185 -18.39 -4.66 34.59
N ASP A 186 -17.43 -5.53 34.90
CA ASP A 186 -17.58 -6.58 35.92
C ASP A 186 -17.73 -5.99 37.32
N GLU A 187 -16.97 -4.95 37.68
CA GLU A 187 -17.10 -4.28 38.99
C GLU A 187 -18.45 -3.54 39.11
N ALA A 188 -18.91 -2.90 38.02
CA ALA A 188 -20.23 -2.28 37.96
C ALA A 188 -21.36 -3.31 38.13
N LEU A 189 -21.26 -4.47 37.45
CA LEU A 189 -22.21 -5.58 37.59
C LEU A 189 -22.22 -6.15 39.00
N ARG A 190 -21.05 -6.36 39.60
CA ARG A 190 -20.93 -6.88 40.97
C ARG A 190 -21.53 -5.93 41.99
N THR A 191 -21.31 -4.62 41.82
CA THR A 191 -21.94 -3.58 42.64
C THR A 191 -23.46 -3.58 42.46
N HIS A 192 -23.95 -3.72 41.23
CA HIS A 192 -25.38 -3.71 40.95
C HIS A 192 -26.09 -4.94 41.55
N ILE A 193 -25.49 -6.13 41.42
CA ILE A 193 -26.02 -7.37 42.01
C ILE A 193 -25.96 -7.32 43.54
N GLY A 194 -24.86 -6.81 44.13
CA GLY A 194 -24.72 -6.67 45.57
C GLY A 194 -25.63 -5.59 46.20
N GLY A 195 -26.11 -4.63 45.40
CA GLY A 195 -27.04 -3.58 45.80
C GLY A 195 -28.51 -3.94 45.65
N LEU A 196 -28.84 -5.08 45.02
CA LEU A 196 -30.20 -5.59 45.01
C LEU A 196 -30.55 -6.08 46.42
N PRO A 197 -31.62 -5.58 47.06
CA PRO A 197 -32.05 -6.11 48.34
C PRO A 197 -32.39 -7.60 48.15
N ILE A 198 -31.63 -8.45 48.83
CA ILE A 198 -31.89 -9.89 48.95
C ILE A 198 -33.27 -10.02 49.61
N ALA A 199 -34.30 -10.17 48.78
CA ALA A 199 -35.72 -10.13 49.14
C ALA A 199 -36.14 -8.83 49.88
N PRO A 200 -37.09 -8.04 49.36
CA PRO A 200 -37.62 -6.93 50.16
C PRO A 200 -38.25 -7.54 51.42
N SER A 201 -37.73 -7.16 52.59
CA SER A 201 -38.31 -7.61 53.86
C SER A 201 -39.79 -7.20 53.90
N ASP A 202 -40.67 -8.11 54.34
CA ASP A 202 -42.14 -7.97 54.24
C ASP A 202 -42.69 -6.61 54.74
N GLY A 203 -41.97 -5.94 55.64
CA GLY A 203 -42.31 -4.60 56.12
C GLY A 203 -42.21 -3.49 55.07
N GLN A 204 -41.20 -3.53 54.19
CA GLN A 204 -40.95 -2.45 53.20
C GLN A 204 -41.99 -2.45 52.07
N VAL A 205 -42.43 -3.63 51.64
CA VAL A 205 -43.50 -3.77 50.65
C VAL A 205 -44.83 -3.32 51.26
N ALA A 206 -45.11 -3.72 52.51
CA ALA A 206 -46.33 -3.32 53.20
C ALA A 206 -46.43 -1.80 53.39
N ASP A 207 -45.32 -1.13 53.71
CA ASP A 207 -45.30 0.33 53.86
C ASP A 207 -45.48 1.06 52.54
N LEU A 208 -44.89 0.56 51.44
CA LEU A 208 -45.10 1.10 50.10
C LEU A 208 -46.57 0.98 49.68
N ILE A 209 -47.19 -0.19 49.90
CA ILE A 209 -48.61 -0.42 49.63
C ILE A 209 -49.49 0.55 50.45
N ARG A 210 -49.22 0.71 51.74
CA ARG A 210 -49.95 1.66 52.60
C ARG A 210 -49.81 3.10 52.11
N GLN A 211 -48.63 3.48 51.65
CA GLN A 211 -48.37 4.84 51.17
C GLN A 211 -49.14 5.14 49.88
N VAL A 212 -49.21 4.17 48.96
CA VAL A 212 -50.03 4.26 47.74
C VAL A 212 -51.51 4.34 48.09
N ILE A 213 -52.02 3.46 48.95
CA ILE A 213 -53.43 3.47 49.37
C ILE A 213 -53.82 4.81 50.01
N ARG A 214 -52.98 5.35 50.91
CA ARG A 214 -53.23 6.67 51.52
C ARG A 214 -53.33 7.77 50.47
N LYS A 215 -52.50 7.74 49.44
CA LYS A 215 -52.50 8.73 48.37
C LYS A 215 -53.76 8.62 47.50
N GLU A 216 -54.19 7.40 47.19
CA GLU A 216 -55.39 7.16 46.38
C GLU A 216 -56.71 7.49 47.10
N LEU A 217 -56.70 7.48 48.44
CA LEU A 217 -57.86 7.86 49.27
C LEU A 217 -58.00 9.36 49.54
N GLN A 218 -57.01 10.18 49.18
CA GLN A 218 -57.09 11.64 49.33
C GLN A 218 -57.97 12.30 48.25
N PRO A 219 -58.56 13.49 48.49
CA PRO A 219 -59.33 14.22 47.49
C PRO A 219 -58.64 14.37 46.14
N GLY A 220 -59.22 13.75 45.11
CA GLY A 220 -58.67 13.69 43.76
C GLY A 220 -57.89 12.40 43.41
N GLY A 221 -57.68 11.50 44.38
CA GLY A 221 -57.16 10.16 44.18
C GLY A 221 -58.20 9.22 43.55
N MET A 222 -57.72 8.15 42.91
CA MET A 222 -58.56 7.28 42.07
C MET A 222 -59.57 6.47 42.89
N LEU A 223 -59.29 6.26 44.19
CA LEU A 223 -60.17 5.56 45.14
C LEU A 223 -61.01 6.53 45.99
N HIS A 224 -60.87 7.84 45.82
CA HIS A 224 -61.57 8.86 46.61
C HIS A 224 -62.99 9.16 46.10
N ARG A 225 -63.43 8.61 44.96
CA ARG A 225 -64.82 8.75 44.47
C ARG A 225 -65.61 7.47 44.70
N GLY A 226 -66.28 7.43 45.84
CA GLY A 226 -67.35 6.53 46.25
C GLY A 226 -68.09 7.17 47.40
#